data_AF-A0A7S0FG80-F1
#
_entry.id   AF-A0A7S0FG80-F1
#
_cell.length_a   1.000
_cell.length_b   1.000
_cell.length_c   1.000
_cell.angle_alpha   90.00
_cell.angle_beta   90.00
_cell.angle_gamma   90.00
#
_symmetry.space_group_name_H-M   'P 1'
#
loop_
_entity.id
_entity.type
_entity.pdbx_description
1 polymer ?
#
loop_
_entity_poly.entity_id
_entity_poly.type
_entity_poly.pdbx_seq_one_letter_code
_entity_poly.pdbx_strand_id
1 'polypeptide(L)'
;MIMHCKYSFRGNQWSKVSKEAKDFIASLLQMDPLDRPLAEEALKSKWMKKQFPPGFPNPKLQPSDRLDARQRLHAYGKETKLKRLALLFLAHKSTTSEIAKMRELFEEIDADGNGEISLAELREVLGGKDSNLSTAEVKKIFKGVDADANNSINYNEFLAATLETRGRIETHRLRDVFDRLDVSRSGTITRDDLKEILSKKGGKWKG
;
A
#
# COMPACT_ATOMS: atom_id res chain seq x y z
N MET A 1 12.52 6.75 -29.50
CA MET A 1 12.92 7.84 -28.59
C MET A 1 12.25 9.10 -29.11
N ILE A 2 11.33 9.73 -28.36
CA ILE A 2 10.68 10.98 -28.80
C ILE A 2 11.74 12.08 -28.67
N MET A 3 12.48 12.35 -29.74
CA MET A 3 13.62 13.29 -29.73
C MET A 3 13.21 14.75 -29.89
N HIS A 4 11.94 15.04 -30.14
CA HIS A 4 11.44 16.40 -30.34
C HIS A 4 10.22 16.59 -29.46
N CYS A 5 10.32 17.45 -28.43
CA CYS A 5 9.21 17.79 -27.54
C CYS A 5 8.17 18.70 -28.22
N LYS A 6 7.68 18.30 -29.39
CA LYS A 6 6.65 19.02 -30.16
C LYS A 6 5.28 18.48 -29.76
N TYR A 7 4.65 19.12 -28.79
CA TYR A 7 3.25 18.90 -28.43
C TYR A 7 2.46 20.20 -28.58
N SER A 8 1.14 20.09 -28.73
CA SER A 8 0.26 21.27 -28.73
C SER A 8 -1.06 20.95 -28.05
N PHE A 9 -1.57 21.89 -27.27
CA PHE A 9 -2.90 21.81 -26.64
C PHE A 9 -3.98 22.45 -27.53
N ARG A 10 -3.84 22.29 -28.86
CA ARG A 10 -4.78 22.81 -29.87
C ARG A 10 -5.77 21.73 -30.27
N GLY A 11 -7.00 22.12 -30.60
CA GLY A 11 -8.09 21.23 -31.01
C GLY A 11 -9.25 21.17 -30.01
N ASN A 12 -10.43 20.76 -30.49
CA ASN A 12 -11.67 20.75 -29.71
C ASN A 12 -11.57 19.89 -28.43
N GLN A 13 -10.73 18.86 -28.41
CA GLN A 13 -10.47 18.02 -27.24
C GLN A 13 -9.84 18.79 -26.06
N TRP A 14 -9.12 19.88 -26.32
CA TRP A 14 -8.49 20.72 -25.28
C TRP A 14 -9.32 21.96 -24.92
N SER A 15 -10.43 22.21 -25.62
CA SER A 15 -11.28 23.40 -25.41
C SER A 15 -11.88 23.47 -24.00
N LYS A 16 -12.20 22.32 -23.41
CA LYS A 16 -12.80 22.19 -22.07
C LYS A 16 -11.78 22.00 -20.95
N VAL A 17 -10.50 21.88 -21.29
CA VAL A 17 -9.42 21.61 -20.31
C VAL A 17 -8.90 22.93 -19.76
N SER A 18 -8.81 23.04 -18.43
CA SER A 18 -8.37 24.26 -17.76
C SER A 18 -6.92 24.61 -18.12
N LYS A 19 -6.58 25.90 -18.02
CA LYS A 19 -5.22 26.36 -18.30
C LYS A 19 -4.21 25.72 -17.33
N GLU A 20 -4.58 25.61 -16.07
CA GLU A 20 -3.74 25.01 -15.03
C GLU A 20 -3.44 23.53 -15.31
N ALA A 21 -4.39 22.79 -15.90
CA ALA A 21 -4.18 21.40 -16.30
C ALA A 21 -3.16 21.29 -17.45
N LYS A 22 -3.25 22.21 -18.42
CA LYS A 22 -2.33 22.28 -19.56
C LYS A 22 -0.93 22.67 -19.10
N ASP A 23 -0.83 23.64 -18.19
CA ASP A 23 0.43 24.09 -17.59
C ASP A 23 1.11 22.94 -16.80
N PHE A 24 0.32 22.15 -16.06
CA PHE A 24 0.80 20.95 -15.37
C PHE A 24 1.31 19.87 -16.34
N ILE A 25 0.58 19.58 -17.41
CA ILE A 25 1.03 18.62 -18.43
C ILE A 25 2.30 19.13 -19.12
N ALA A 26 2.38 20.42 -19.42
CA ALA A 26 3.57 21.04 -20.00
C ALA A 26 4.80 20.89 -19.09
N SER A 27 4.65 21.04 -17.77
CA SER A 27 5.76 20.84 -16.83
C SER A 27 6.23 19.39 -16.76
N LEU A 28 5.37 18.41 -17.03
CA LEU A 28 5.77 17.00 -17.10
C LEU A 28 6.44 16.63 -18.43
N LEU A 29 6.11 17.35 -19.50
CA LEU A 29 6.63 17.16 -20.85
C LEU A 29 7.82 18.08 -21.13
N GLN A 30 8.77 18.21 -20.20
CA GLN A 30 10.05 18.88 -20.46
C GLN A 30 10.97 17.97 -21.27
N MET A 31 11.73 18.58 -22.19
CA MET A 31 12.67 17.88 -23.08
C MET A 31 13.87 17.36 -22.28
N ASP A 32 14.44 18.20 -21.41
CA ASP A 32 15.48 17.80 -20.47
C ASP A 32 14.83 17.06 -19.29
N PRO A 33 15.26 15.82 -18.98
CA PRO A 33 14.83 15.11 -17.78
C PRO A 33 15.11 15.85 -16.48
N LEU A 34 16.14 16.70 -16.41
CA LEU A 34 16.51 17.46 -15.21
C LEU A 34 15.58 18.65 -14.95
N ASP A 35 14.97 19.20 -16.00
CA ASP A 35 13.96 20.26 -15.90
C ASP A 35 12.57 19.70 -15.55
N ARG A 36 12.40 18.38 -15.62
CA ARG A 36 11.14 17.74 -15.24
C ARG A 36 11.04 17.70 -13.71
N PRO A 37 9.93 18.19 -13.14
CA PRO A 37 9.72 18.10 -11.71
C PRO A 37 9.66 16.64 -11.26
N LEU A 38 10.16 16.38 -10.05
CA LEU A 38 9.98 15.08 -9.40
C LEU A 38 8.48 14.83 -9.14
N ALA A 39 8.10 13.56 -9.00
CA ALA A 39 6.70 13.19 -8.75
C ALA A 39 6.12 13.92 -7.52
N GLU A 40 6.92 14.04 -6.45
CA GLU A 40 6.57 14.77 -5.24
C GLU A 40 6.35 16.29 -5.47
N GLU A 41 7.10 16.89 -6.38
CA GLU A 41 6.95 18.31 -6.73
C GLU A 41 5.74 18.52 -7.64
N ALA A 42 5.50 17.59 -8.57
CA ALA A 42 4.34 17.59 -9.44
C ALA A 42 3.03 17.47 -8.62
N LEU A 43 3.02 16.63 -7.58
CA LEU A 43 1.89 16.50 -6.63
C LEU A 43 1.55 17.83 -5.94
N LYS A 44 2.54 18.71 -5.73
CA LYS A 44 2.35 20.01 -5.08
C LYS A 44 1.80 21.09 -6.02
N SER A 45 1.59 20.79 -7.31
CA SER A 45 1.11 21.76 -8.31
C SER A 45 -0.27 22.34 -7.99
N LYS A 46 -0.53 23.56 -8.46
CA LYS A 46 -1.81 24.26 -8.25
C LYS A 46 -3.00 23.46 -8.82
N TRP A 47 -2.80 22.81 -9.96
CA TRP A 47 -3.83 22.00 -10.57
C TRP A 47 -4.13 20.76 -9.72
N MET A 48 -3.09 20.02 -9.29
CA MET A 48 -3.26 18.87 -8.41
C MET A 48 -3.95 19.26 -7.10
N LYS A 49 -3.50 20.30 -6.40
CA LYS A 49 -4.14 20.75 -5.14
C LYS A 49 -5.58 21.24 -5.31
N LYS A 50 -6.00 21.66 -6.51
CA LYS A 50 -7.37 22.12 -6.79
C LYS A 50 -8.29 20.97 -7.18
N GLN A 51 -7.79 20.01 -7.94
CA GLN A 51 -8.53 18.80 -8.33
C GLN A 51 -8.52 17.73 -7.25
N PHE A 52 -7.48 17.75 -6.42
CA PHE A 52 -7.16 16.87 -5.31
C PHE A 52 -6.79 17.70 -4.05
N PRO A 53 -7.64 18.61 -3.50
CA PRO A 53 -7.42 19.19 -2.18
C PRO A 53 -6.86 18.20 -1.16
N PRO A 54 -5.82 18.57 -0.39
CA PRO A 54 -5.39 17.78 0.75
C PRO A 54 -6.58 17.60 1.70
N GLY A 55 -6.93 16.35 2.00
CA GLY A 55 -8.16 16.04 2.74
C GLY A 55 -9.42 16.05 1.89
N PHE A 56 -9.36 15.66 0.60
CA PHE A 56 -10.52 15.07 -0.08
C PHE A 56 -11.26 14.18 0.92
N PRO A 57 -12.60 14.21 0.99
CA PRO A 57 -13.31 13.44 2.00
C PRO A 57 -13.11 11.95 1.69
N ASN A 58 -12.02 11.38 2.19
CA ASN A 58 -12.06 10.01 2.65
C ASN A 58 -13.18 10.01 3.67
N PRO A 59 -14.19 9.13 3.51
CA PRO A 59 -15.19 8.91 4.54
C PRO A 59 -14.45 8.89 5.87
N LYS A 60 -14.74 9.83 6.77
CA LYS A 60 -14.05 9.90 8.05
C LYS A 60 -14.19 8.52 8.68
N LEU A 61 -13.07 7.80 8.79
CA LEU A 61 -13.09 6.46 9.34
C LEU A 61 -13.71 6.56 10.73
N GLN A 62 -14.71 5.72 10.95
CA GLN A 62 -15.37 5.73 12.25
C GLN A 62 -14.33 5.31 13.29
N PRO A 63 -14.41 5.80 14.54
CA PRO A 63 -13.50 5.36 15.60
C PRO A 63 -13.42 3.82 15.75
N SER A 64 -14.50 3.12 15.41
CA SER A 64 -14.55 1.65 15.33
C SER A 64 -13.57 1.06 14.30
N ASP A 65 -13.40 1.72 13.15
CA ASP A 65 -12.54 1.22 12.07
C ASP A 65 -11.07 1.32 12.42
N ARG A 66 -10.69 2.38 13.14
CA ARG A 66 -9.35 2.54 13.71
C ARG A 66 -9.08 1.50 14.80
N LEU A 67 -10.06 1.28 15.69
CA LEU A 67 -9.94 0.29 16.75
C LEU A 67 -9.77 -1.13 16.19
N ASP A 68 -10.57 -1.47 15.20
CA ASP A 68 -10.50 -2.73 14.48
C ASP A 68 -9.13 -2.93 13.83
N ALA A 69 -8.65 -1.94 13.07
CA ALA A 69 -7.35 -2.02 12.43
C ALA A 69 -6.20 -2.18 13.43
N ARG A 70 -6.26 -1.46 14.55
CA ARG A 70 -5.28 -1.59 15.64
C ARG A 70 -5.25 -3.01 16.20
N GLN A 71 -6.43 -3.58 16.49
CA GLN A 71 -6.52 -4.95 16.98
C GLN A 71 -5.97 -5.96 15.97
N ARG A 72 -6.25 -5.76 14.68
CA ARG A 72 -5.77 -6.63 13.59
C ARG A 72 -4.26 -6.57 13.40
N LEU A 73 -3.69 -5.37 13.33
CA LEU A 73 -2.24 -5.17 13.26
C LEU A 73 -1.54 -5.82 14.45
N HIS A 74 -2.11 -5.67 15.66
CA HIS A 74 -1.58 -6.31 16.86
C HIS A 74 -1.69 -7.85 16.83
N ALA A 75 -2.79 -8.40 16.31
CA ALA A 75 -2.96 -9.84 16.14
C ALA A 75 -1.97 -10.40 15.11
N TYR A 76 -1.89 -9.78 13.92
CA TYR A 76 -0.99 -10.17 12.84
C TYR A 76 0.47 -10.19 13.27
N GLY A 77 0.91 -9.22 14.08
CA GLY A 77 2.26 -9.19 14.62
C GLY A 77 2.64 -10.38 15.51
N LYS A 78 1.65 -11.14 16.02
CA LYS A 78 1.86 -12.36 16.82
C LYS A 78 1.80 -13.64 15.99
N GLU A 79 1.43 -13.56 14.71
CA GLU A 79 1.21 -14.73 13.88
C GLU A 79 2.49 -15.39 13.36
N THR A 80 2.38 -16.68 13.04
CA THR A 80 3.50 -17.45 12.48
C THR A 80 3.92 -16.90 11.12
N LYS A 81 5.19 -17.10 10.74
CA LYS A 81 5.72 -16.66 9.43
C LYS A 81 4.90 -17.24 8.27
N LEU A 82 4.48 -18.49 8.38
CA LEU A 82 3.68 -19.17 7.35
C LEU A 82 2.30 -18.52 7.20
N LYS A 83 1.61 -18.25 8.32
CA LYS A 83 0.29 -17.62 8.28
C LYS A 83 0.35 -16.20 7.72
N ARG A 84 1.36 -15.41 8.13
CA ARG A 84 1.62 -14.08 7.59
C ARG A 84 1.87 -14.12 6.08
N LEU A 85 2.67 -15.06 5.61
CA LEU A 85 2.93 -15.26 4.18
C LEU A 85 1.65 -15.63 3.41
N ALA A 86 0.81 -16.51 3.98
CA ALA A 86 -0.48 -16.85 3.39
C ALA A 86 -1.43 -15.65 3.28
N LEU A 87 -1.51 -14.83 4.35
CA LEU A 87 -2.29 -13.59 4.37
C LEU A 87 -1.78 -12.56 3.36
N LEU A 88 -0.46 -12.48 3.16
CA LEU A 88 0.15 -11.61 2.14
C LEU A 88 -0.25 -12.02 0.72
N PHE A 89 -0.33 -13.33 0.44
CA PHE A 89 -0.82 -13.83 -0.84
C PHE A 89 -2.31 -13.59 -1.02
N LEU A 90 -3.11 -13.76 0.04
CA LEU A 90 -4.54 -13.41 0.02
C LEU A 90 -4.75 -11.93 -0.27
N ALA A 91 -3.91 -11.06 0.30
CA ALA A 91 -3.95 -9.62 0.08
C ALA A 91 -3.76 -9.23 -1.38
N HIS A 92 -2.79 -9.83 -2.05
CA HIS A 92 -2.55 -9.62 -3.47
C HIS A 92 -3.70 -10.06 -4.38
N LYS A 93 -4.58 -10.95 -3.90
CA LYS A 93 -5.72 -11.48 -4.65
C LYS A 93 -7.06 -10.86 -4.25
N SER A 94 -7.07 -9.96 -3.27
CA SER A 94 -8.28 -9.26 -2.85
C SER A 94 -8.74 -8.26 -3.92
N THR A 95 -10.06 -8.15 -4.05
CA THR A 95 -10.71 -7.23 -4.99
C THR A 95 -10.62 -5.78 -4.53
N THR A 96 -10.70 -4.84 -5.47
CA THR A 96 -10.68 -3.39 -5.17
C THR A 96 -11.77 -2.98 -4.17
N SER A 97 -12.95 -3.62 -4.22
CA SER A 97 -14.04 -3.39 -3.28
C SER A 97 -13.74 -3.89 -1.86
N GLU A 98 -13.04 -5.02 -1.72
CA GLU A 98 -12.66 -5.56 -0.40
C GLU A 98 -11.61 -4.68 0.28
N ILE A 99 -10.71 -4.06 -0.51
CA ILE A 99 -9.60 -3.25 -0.02
C ILE A 99 -9.90 -1.74 0.01
N ALA A 100 -11.03 -1.28 -0.53
CA ALA A 100 -11.38 0.15 -0.60
C ALA A 100 -11.32 0.82 0.79
N LYS A 101 -11.96 0.21 1.79
CA LYS A 101 -11.92 0.72 3.17
C LYS A 101 -10.52 0.69 3.79
N MET A 102 -9.68 -0.26 3.38
CA MET A 102 -8.30 -0.37 3.85
C MET A 102 -7.39 0.65 3.16
N ARG A 103 -7.71 1.05 1.93
CA ARG A 103 -7.05 2.16 1.23
C ARG A 103 -7.24 3.47 1.98
N GLU A 104 -8.49 3.78 2.35
CA GLU A 104 -8.80 5.01 3.09
C GLU A 104 -8.02 5.07 4.41
N LEU A 105 -7.91 3.93 5.09
CA LEU A 105 -7.16 3.82 6.34
C LEU A 105 -5.65 3.93 6.13
N PHE A 106 -5.12 3.34 5.05
CA PHE A 106 -3.71 3.46 4.71
C PHE A 106 -3.34 4.91 4.44
N GLU A 107 -4.11 5.60 3.60
CA GLU A 107 -3.90 7.01 3.25
C GLU A 107 -4.08 7.97 4.44
N GLU A 108 -4.85 7.58 5.46
CA GLU A 108 -4.96 8.35 6.70
C GLU A 108 -3.74 8.18 7.61
N ILE A 109 -3.13 6.98 7.62
CA ILE A 109 -1.93 6.70 8.42
C ILE A 109 -0.68 7.29 7.74
N ASP A 110 -0.59 7.15 6.41
CA ASP A 110 0.47 7.70 5.56
C ASP A 110 0.31 9.23 5.43
N ALA A 111 0.76 9.94 6.47
CA ALA A 111 0.52 11.36 6.65
C ALA A 111 1.38 12.22 5.72
N ASP A 112 2.56 11.72 5.34
CA ASP A 112 3.43 12.39 4.37
C ASP A 112 3.09 12.03 2.90
N GLY A 113 2.28 10.98 2.70
CA GLY A 113 1.77 10.55 1.40
C GLY A 113 2.84 9.91 0.51
N ASN A 114 3.88 9.34 1.10
CA ASN A 114 5.00 8.72 0.38
C ASN A 114 4.65 7.30 -0.13
N GLY A 115 3.52 6.72 0.30
CA GLY A 115 3.05 5.39 -0.09
C GLY A 115 3.54 4.25 0.81
N GLU A 116 4.19 4.56 1.92
CA GLU A 116 4.74 3.64 2.92
C GLU A 116 4.49 4.16 4.34
N ILE A 117 4.06 3.28 5.24
CA ILE A 117 3.82 3.66 6.64
C ILE A 117 5.10 3.49 7.45
N SER A 118 5.62 4.59 7.99
CA SER A 118 6.77 4.58 8.90
C SER A 118 6.37 4.11 10.31
N LEU A 119 7.38 3.73 11.11
CA LEU A 119 7.16 3.39 12.53
C LEU A 119 6.53 4.56 13.31
N ALA A 120 6.88 5.80 12.94
CA ALA A 120 6.37 7.00 13.59
C ALA A 120 4.86 7.18 13.30
N GLU A 121 4.47 7.05 12.03
CA GLU A 121 3.07 7.12 11.60
C GLU A 121 2.23 5.99 12.19
N LEU A 122 2.77 4.76 12.18
CA LEU A 122 2.11 3.64 12.83
C LEU A 122 1.94 3.89 14.34
N ARG A 123 2.90 4.53 15.00
CA ARG A 123 2.80 4.88 16.42
C ARG A 123 1.74 5.94 16.67
N GLU A 124 1.58 6.94 15.82
CA GLU A 124 0.50 7.93 16.00
C GLU A 124 -0.88 7.26 15.96
N VAL A 125 -1.06 6.27 15.09
CA VAL A 125 -2.36 5.59 14.92
C VAL A 125 -2.61 4.48 15.94
N LEU A 126 -1.60 3.68 16.29
CA LEU A 126 -1.73 2.62 17.31
C LEU A 126 -1.58 3.15 18.75
N GLY A 127 -0.82 4.24 18.89
CA GLY A 127 -0.29 4.83 20.13
C GLY A 127 -1.00 6.13 20.56
N GLY A 128 -2.09 6.54 19.90
CA GLY A 128 -2.86 7.74 20.24
C GLY A 128 -3.33 7.78 21.72
N LYS A 129 -3.82 8.96 22.16
CA LYS A 129 -4.10 9.33 23.57
C LYS A 129 -4.85 8.29 24.43
N ASP A 130 -5.60 7.37 23.82
CA ASP A 130 -6.40 6.35 24.50
C ASP A 130 -5.81 4.92 24.42
N SER A 131 -4.55 4.78 23.99
CA SER A 131 -3.90 3.49 23.82
C SER A 131 -2.90 3.18 24.94
N ASN A 132 -3.03 2.00 25.56
CA ASN A 132 -2.06 1.48 26.52
C ASN A 132 -0.88 0.74 25.85
N LEU A 133 -0.66 0.93 24.54
CA LEU A 133 0.41 0.22 23.83
C LEU A 133 1.74 0.94 24.05
N SER A 134 2.70 0.23 24.63
CA SER A 134 4.06 0.74 24.81
C SER A 134 4.79 0.88 23.47
N THR A 135 5.77 1.78 23.41
CA THR A 135 6.68 1.92 22.25
C THR A 135 7.32 0.59 21.85
N ALA A 136 7.59 -0.30 22.82
CA ALA A 136 8.15 -1.62 22.58
C ALA A 136 7.15 -2.55 21.86
N GLU A 137 5.87 -2.50 22.22
CA GLU A 137 4.82 -3.27 21.57
C GLU A 137 4.56 -2.78 20.15
N VAL A 138 4.48 -1.46 19.93
CA VAL A 138 4.34 -0.89 18.57
C VAL A 138 5.50 -1.32 17.68
N LYS A 139 6.74 -1.27 18.19
CA LYS A 139 7.92 -1.74 17.46
C LYS A 139 7.87 -3.25 17.15
N LYS A 140 7.29 -4.06 18.05
CA LYS A 140 7.10 -5.50 17.81
C LYS A 140 6.04 -5.75 16.75
N ILE A 141 4.93 -5.02 16.77
CA ILE A 141 3.89 -5.08 15.73
C ILE A 141 4.48 -4.70 14.39
N PHE A 142 5.19 -3.57 14.34
CA PHE A 142 5.84 -3.06 13.14
C PHE A 142 6.75 -4.12 12.50
N LYS A 143 7.68 -4.71 13.27
CA LYS A 143 8.54 -5.82 12.81
C LYS A 143 7.79 -7.09 12.41
N GLY A 144 6.57 -7.26 12.91
CA GLY A 144 5.70 -8.37 12.55
C GLY A 144 5.04 -8.16 11.19
N VAL A 145 4.75 -6.91 10.84
CA VAL A 145 4.12 -6.49 9.58
C VAL A 145 5.14 -6.30 8.46
N ASP A 146 6.25 -5.63 8.76
CA ASP A 146 7.40 -5.40 7.87
C ASP A 146 8.08 -6.75 7.52
N ALA A 147 7.69 -7.32 6.37
CA ALA A 147 8.10 -8.66 5.96
C ALA A 147 9.45 -8.63 5.23
N ASP A 148 9.69 -7.59 4.45
CA ASP A 148 10.95 -7.41 3.72
C ASP A 148 12.08 -6.87 4.63
N ALA A 149 11.76 -6.28 5.77
CA ALA A 149 12.65 -5.65 6.74
C ALA A 149 13.26 -4.32 6.24
N ASN A 150 12.53 -3.58 5.41
CA ASN A 150 12.95 -2.30 4.88
C ASN A 150 12.72 -1.10 5.84
N ASN A 151 12.18 -1.37 7.05
CA ASN A 151 11.78 -0.36 8.05
C ASN A 151 10.64 0.57 7.62
N SER A 152 9.79 0.11 6.71
CA SER A 152 8.53 0.72 6.30
C SER A 152 7.47 -0.37 6.16
N ILE A 153 6.19 0.00 6.12
CA ILE A 153 5.10 -0.93 5.81
C ILE A 153 4.49 -0.47 4.50
N ASN A 154 4.66 -1.25 3.44
CA ASN A 154 4.03 -0.93 2.17
C ASN A 154 2.54 -1.30 2.17
N TYR A 155 1.81 -0.83 1.15
CA TYR A 155 0.38 -1.06 1.03
C TYR A 155 -0.03 -2.55 1.09
N ASN A 156 0.75 -3.46 0.49
CA ASN A 156 0.42 -4.89 0.48
C ASN A 156 0.62 -5.54 1.85
N GLU A 157 1.66 -5.15 2.58
CA GLU A 157 1.91 -5.60 3.95
C GLU A 157 0.83 -5.09 4.91
N PHE A 158 0.43 -3.83 4.75
CA PHE A 158 -0.68 -3.26 5.50
C PHE A 158 -1.98 -4.02 5.23
N LEU A 159 -2.29 -4.30 3.96
CA LEU A 159 -3.47 -5.10 3.60
C LEU A 159 -3.42 -6.49 4.22
N ALA A 160 -2.28 -7.19 4.14
CA ALA A 160 -2.12 -8.51 4.73
C ALA A 160 -2.44 -8.51 6.23
N ALA A 161 -2.00 -7.46 6.94
CA ALA A 161 -2.22 -7.33 8.37
C ALA A 161 -3.63 -6.87 8.77
N THR A 162 -4.41 -6.29 7.84
CA THR A 162 -5.74 -5.72 8.11
C THR A 162 -6.89 -6.49 7.46
N LEU A 163 -6.59 -7.38 6.51
CA LEU A 163 -7.53 -8.29 5.84
C LEU A 163 -8.05 -9.39 6.75
N GLU A 164 -7.26 -9.77 7.75
CA GLU A 164 -7.66 -10.79 8.69
C GLU A 164 -8.89 -10.26 9.46
N THR A 165 -9.96 -11.08 9.47
CA THR A 165 -11.19 -10.93 10.27
C THR A 165 -12.40 -10.21 9.66
N ARG A 166 -12.64 -10.30 8.35
CA ARG A 166 -14.01 -10.14 7.81
C ARG A 166 -14.83 -11.44 7.71
N GLY A 167 -14.28 -12.58 8.12
CA GLY A 167 -15.01 -13.84 8.19
C GLY A 167 -14.15 -15.05 7.89
N ARG A 168 -14.82 -16.18 7.64
CA ARG A 168 -14.19 -17.44 7.22
C ARG A 168 -13.49 -17.19 5.87
N ILE A 169 -12.18 -17.37 5.80
CA ILE A 169 -11.47 -17.35 4.52
C ILE A 169 -12.05 -18.50 3.69
N GLU A 170 -12.57 -18.17 2.51
CA GLU A 170 -13.16 -19.18 1.64
C GLU A 170 -12.14 -20.23 1.23
N THR A 171 -12.56 -21.50 1.21
CA THR A 171 -11.68 -22.64 0.94
C THR A 171 -10.97 -22.52 -0.42
N HIS A 172 -11.63 -21.94 -1.42
CA HIS A 172 -11.03 -21.74 -2.74
C HIS A 172 -9.84 -20.78 -2.68
N ARG A 173 -9.94 -19.68 -1.92
CA ARG A 173 -8.84 -18.72 -1.74
C ARG A 173 -7.67 -19.33 -0.98
N LEU A 174 -7.96 -20.18 0.01
CA LEU A 174 -6.91 -20.92 0.74
C LEU A 174 -6.20 -21.92 -0.16
N ARG A 175 -6.94 -22.59 -1.07
CA ARG A 175 -6.33 -23.49 -2.06
C ARG A 175 -5.42 -22.71 -3.01
N ASP A 176 -5.85 -21.58 -3.53
CA ASP A 176 -5.01 -20.74 -4.41
C ASP A 176 -3.70 -20.30 -3.72
N VAL A 177 -3.77 -19.98 -2.42
CA VAL A 177 -2.60 -19.64 -1.61
C VAL A 177 -1.72 -20.87 -1.41
N PHE A 178 -2.31 -22.02 -1.11
CA PHE A 178 -1.58 -23.27 -0.93
C PHE A 178 -0.83 -23.66 -2.19
N ASP A 179 -1.46 -23.59 -3.36
CA ASP A 179 -0.86 -23.90 -4.66
C ASP A 179 0.30 -22.94 -5.00
N ARG A 180 0.26 -21.71 -4.48
CA ARG A 180 1.37 -20.73 -4.60
C ARG A 180 2.52 -21.05 -3.64
N LEU A 181 2.21 -21.63 -2.49
CA LEU A 181 3.18 -22.00 -1.46
C LEU A 181 3.84 -23.35 -1.75
N ASP A 182 3.14 -24.29 -2.38
CA ASP A 182 3.66 -25.59 -2.82
C ASP A 182 4.26 -25.49 -4.24
N VAL A 183 5.42 -24.84 -4.33
CA VAL A 183 6.12 -24.59 -5.60
C VAL A 183 6.49 -25.89 -6.29
N SER A 184 6.91 -26.89 -5.52
CA SER A 184 7.25 -28.23 -5.98
C SER A 184 6.06 -29.04 -6.50
N ARG A 185 4.82 -28.58 -6.26
CA ARG A 185 3.56 -29.28 -6.58
C ARG A 185 3.50 -30.68 -5.97
N SER A 186 4.05 -30.83 -4.77
CA SER A 186 4.09 -32.10 -4.06
C SER A 186 2.75 -32.50 -3.44
N GLY A 187 1.79 -31.56 -3.38
CA GLY A 187 0.55 -31.68 -2.62
C GLY A 187 0.72 -31.31 -1.14
N THR A 188 1.92 -30.89 -0.73
CA THR A 188 2.28 -30.51 0.65
C THR A 188 3.22 -29.30 0.64
N ILE A 189 3.20 -28.45 1.67
CA ILE A 189 4.19 -27.37 1.78
C ILE A 189 5.46 -27.95 2.42
N THR A 190 6.49 -28.18 1.62
CA THR A 190 7.75 -28.77 2.07
C THR A 190 8.74 -27.70 2.56
N ARG A 191 9.81 -28.16 3.23
CA ARG A 191 10.90 -27.27 3.66
C ARG A 191 11.56 -26.57 2.48
N ASP A 192 11.68 -27.24 1.34
CA ASP A 192 12.35 -26.67 0.17
C ASP A 192 11.48 -25.64 -0.53
N ASP A 193 10.16 -25.82 -0.56
CA ASP A 193 9.22 -24.77 -1.00
C ASP A 193 9.36 -23.49 -0.16
N LEU A 194 9.43 -23.64 1.17
CA LEU A 194 9.63 -22.50 2.07
C LEU A 194 11.00 -21.86 1.86
N LYS A 195 12.06 -22.64 1.63
CA LYS A 195 13.38 -22.06 1.32
C LYS A 195 13.32 -21.28 0.01
N GLU A 196 12.68 -21.80 -1.02
CA GLU A 196 12.59 -21.11 -2.31
C GLU A 196 11.84 -19.79 -2.17
N ILE A 197 10.69 -19.80 -1.48
CA ILE A 197 9.87 -18.60 -1.30
C ILE A 197 10.55 -17.57 -0.40
N LEU A 198 11.20 -18.01 0.70
CA LEU A 198 11.85 -17.13 1.66
C LEU A 198 13.26 -16.67 1.24
N SER A 199 13.93 -17.40 0.34
CA SER A 199 15.25 -17.01 -0.19
C SER A 199 15.14 -15.92 -1.26
N LYS A 200 13.97 -15.72 -1.88
CA LYS A 200 13.66 -14.55 -2.72
C LYS A 200 13.43 -13.28 -1.88
N LYS A 201 14.35 -12.95 -0.96
CA LYS A 201 14.49 -11.58 -0.45
C LYS A 201 15.32 -10.78 -1.44
N GLY A 202 14.65 -10.02 -2.33
CA GLY A 202 15.34 -8.98 -3.11
C GLY A 202 14.97 -8.79 -4.59
N GLY A 203 13.82 -9.25 -5.09
CA GLY A 203 13.52 -8.99 -6.50
C GLY A 203 12.08 -9.27 -6.91
N LYS A 204 11.36 -8.17 -7.19
CA LYS A 204 10.12 -8.06 -7.97
C LYS A 204 9.42 -9.38 -8.29
N TRP A 205 8.27 -9.57 -7.66
CA TRP A 205 7.24 -10.52 -8.08
C TRP A 205 6.87 -10.22 -9.53
N LYS A 206 7.29 -11.06 -10.47
CA LYS A 206 6.73 -11.03 -11.82
C LYS A 206 5.31 -11.59 -11.72
N GLY A 207 4.35 -10.71 -11.98
CA GLY A 207 2.94 -11.06 -12.20
C GLY A 207 2.76 -11.91 -13.45
#